data_AF-A0A3A2ZV88-F1
#
_entry.id   AF-A0A3A2ZV88-F1
#
_cell.length_a   1.000
_cell.length_b   1.000
_cell.length_c   1.000
_cell.angle_alpha   90.00
_cell.angle_beta   90.00
_cell.angle_gamma   90.00
#
_symmetry.space_group_name_H-M   'P 1'
#
loop_
_entity.id
_entity.type
_entity.pdbx_description
1 polymer ?
#
loop_
_entity_poly.entity_id
_entity_poly.type
_entity_poly.pdbx_seq_one_letter_code
_entity_poly.pdbx_strand_id
1 'polypeptide(L)'
;MYEQVFSHYDVLTLGEMSCGVTPPQAVAYTSRHNPRPELNLVIQFQHVELDCHNGDKWMLREWELPELKCIITEWQTTLINNGGWNTVWMENHDQPRGISRFTTNNPRFRATCAKLLALWQFTLQGTNLIFQGQELGMVNPGLFSEEMNQDIETVHYWNEACEEAEAGDAHKIELAKKAIVQKGRDNTRIPIPCSSGLKIPMADLQLPVSNRGSLRLTVVVSGVMLISKSAQTLYGHFIEP
;
A
#
# COMPACT_ATOMS: atom_id res chain seq x y z
N MET A 1 -23.67 -15.97 11.31
CA MET A 1 -23.49 -15.21 10.06
C MET A 1 -23.42 -16.14 8.85
N TYR A 2 -22.42 -17.04 8.74
CA TYR A 2 -22.29 -17.95 7.59
C TYR A 2 -23.57 -18.76 7.30
N GLU A 3 -24.06 -19.53 8.27
CA GLU A 3 -25.24 -20.41 8.08
C GLU A 3 -26.53 -19.67 7.73
N GLN A 4 -26.67 -18.45 8.23
CA GLN A 4 -27.91 -17.66 8.13
C GLN A 4 -27.96 -16.79 6.87
N VAL A 5 -26.81 -16.53 6.24
CA VAL A 5 -26.69 -15.56 5.15
C VAL A 5 -25.82 -16.11 4.03
N PHE A 6 -24.51 -16.28 4.25
CA PHE A 6 -23.54 -16.57 3.18
C PHE A 6 -23.79 -17.92 2.50
N SER A 7 -24.25 -18.93 3.25
CA SER A 7 -24.58 -20.26 2.74
C SER A 7 -25.70 -20.27 1.68
N HIS A 8 -26.47 -19.19 1.56
CA HIS A 8 -27.61 -19.09 0.65
C HIS A 8 -27.26 -18.42 -0.69
N TYR A 9 -26.02 -17.96 -0.87
CA TYR A 9 -25.59 -17.24 -2.08
C TYR A 9 -24.22 -17.72 -2.56
N ASP A 10 -23.97 -17.61 -3.87
CA ASP A 10 -22.64 -17.77 -4.45
C ASP A 10 -21.88 -16.45 -4.32
N VAL A 11 -21.24 -16.24 -3.17
CA VAL A 11 -20.57 -15.00 -2.80
C VAL A 11 -19.15 -15.24 -2.30
N LEU A 12 -18.28 -14.26 -2.57
CA LEU A 12 -16.96 -14.18 -1.96
C LEU A 12 -17.02 -13.25 -0.75
N THR A 13 -16.56 -13.72 0.40
CA THR A 13 -16.47 -12.97 1.64
C THR A 13 -15.02 -12.69 1.99
N LEU A 14 -14.73 -11.43 2.31
CA LEU A 14 -13.41 -10.98 2.69
C LEU A 14 -13.51 -10.19 3.99
N GLY A 15 -12.81 -10.68 5.03
CA GLY A 15 -12.77 -10.03 6.34
C GLY A 15 -11.51 -9.21 6.51
N GLU A 16 -11.65 -7.95 6.89
CA GLU A 16 -10.55 -7.11 7.34
C GLU A 16 -10.27 -7.35 8.82
N MET A 17 -9.11 -7.93 9.15
CA MET A 17 -8.75 -8.26 10.52
C MET A 17 -7.69 -7.30 11.05
N SER A 18 -8.12 -6.05 11.30
CA SER A 18 -7.27 -4.92 11.70
C SER A 18 -6.65 -5.06 13.10
N CYS A 19 -7.11 -6.00 13.92
CA CYS A 19 -6.64 -6.22 15.29
C CYS A 19 -5.49 -7.24 15.44
N GLY A 20 -4.72 -7.50 14.38
CA GLY A 20 -3.57 -8.40 14.43
C GLY A 20 -3.94 -9.88 14.44
N VAL A 21 -4.50 -10.35 13.31
CA VAL A 21 -4.74 -11.79 13.09
C VAL A 21 -3.43 -12.55 12.87
N THR A 22 -3.32 -13.73 13.48
CA THR A 22 -2.19 -14.65 13.27
C THR A 22 -2.50 -15.63 12.13
N PRO A 23 -1.48 -16.20 11.44
CA PRO A 23 -1.71 -17.20 10.41
C PRO A 23 -2.60 -18.39 10.84
N PRO A 24 -2.45 -18.99 12.05
CA PRO A 24 -3.35 -20.04 12.51
C PRO A 24 -4.80 -19.58 12.70
N GLN A 25 -5.02 -18.35 13.17
CA GLN A 25 -6.37 -17.78 13.26
C GLN A 25 -6.96 -17.56 11.86
N ALA A 26 -6.19 -17.06 10.90
CA ALA A 26 -6.64 -16.91 9.52
C ALA A 26 -7.03 -18.25 8.89
N VAL A 27 -6.30 -19.33 9.19
CA VAL A 27 -6.67 -20.71 8.82
C VAL A 27 -8.01 -21.10 9.44
N ALA A 28 -8.25 -20.81 10.71
CA ALA A 28 -9.52 -21.14 11.35
C ALA A 28 -10.73 -20.49 10.64
N TYR A 29 -10.56 -19.24 10.18
CA TYR A 29 -11.60 -18.51 9.43
C TYR A 29 -11.78 -18.99 7.98
N THR A 30 -10.69 -19.35 7.28
CA THR A 30 -10.68 -19.50 5.81
C THR A 30 -10.43 -20.92 5.30
N SER A 31 -10.04 -21.86 6.17
CA SER A 31 -9.66 -23.20 5.73
C SER A 31 -10.82 -23.94 5.09
N ARG A 32 -10.61 -24.45 3.88
CA ARG A 32 -11.54 -25.38 3.21
C ARG A 32 -11.67 -26.73 3.91
N HIS A 33 -10.75 -27.06 4.82
CA HIS A 33 -10.83 -28.28 5.63
C HIS A 33 -11.80 -28.12 6.79
N ASN A 34 -12.14 -26.89 7.17
CA ASN A 34 -13.22 -26.63 8.08
C ASN A 34 -14.54 -26.89 7.33
N PRO A 35 -15.46 -27.73 7.85
CA PRO A 35 -16.78 -27.93 7.25
C PRO A 35 -17.64 -26.64 7.26
N ARG A 36 -17.21 -25.62 8.01
CA ARG A 36 -17.87 -24.32 8.13
C ARG A 36 -16.83 -23.19 8.08
N PRO A 37 -16.22 -22.90 6.92
CA PRO A 37 -15.36 -21.74 6.80
C PRO A 37 -16.23 -20.49 7.01
N GLU A 38 -15.86 -19.61 7.95
CA GLU A 38 -16.64 -18.42 8.24
C GLU A 38 -16.51 -17.38 7.12
N LEU A 39 -15.33 -17.31 6.51
CA LEU A 39 -14.96 -16.38 5.45
C LEU A 39 -14.19 -17.11 4.34
N ASN A 40 -14.17 -16.54 3.14
CA ASN A 40 -13.32 -17.04 2.06
C ASN A 40 -11.89 -16.47 2.15
N LEU A 41 -11.79 -15.19 2.51
CA LEU A 41 -10.55 -14.43 2.52
C LEU A 41 -10.40 -13.61 3.80
N VAL A 42 -9.15 -13.40 4.20
CA VAL A 42 -8.78 -12.49 5.31
C VAL A 42 -7.71 -11.51 4.82
N ILE A 43 -7.86 -10.24 5.17
CA ILE A 43 -6.83 -9.22 5.06
C ILE A 43 -6.08 -9.16 6.40
N GLN A 44 -4.77 -9.39 6.33
CA GLN A 44 -3.82 -9.23 7.43
C GLN A 44 -2.93 -8.00 7.24
N PHE A 45 -2.48 -7.44 8.36
CA PHE A 45 -1.71 -6.19 8.40
C PHE A 45 -0.25 -6.35 8.85
N GLN A 46 0.19 -7.56 9.19
CA GLN A 46 1.51 -7.80 9.78
C GLN A 46 2.67 -7.30 8.86
N HIS A 47 2.56 -7.52 7.55
CA HIS A 47 3.54 -7.02 6.57
C HIS A 47 3.45 -5.50 6.32
N VAL A 48 2.43 -4.81 6.82
CA VAL A 48 2.30 -3.35 6.80
C VAL A 48 2.45 -2.74 8.19
N GLU A 49 2.91 -3.52 9.17
CA GLU A 49 3.28 -3.04 10.50
C GLU A 49 4.80 -3.09 10.73
N LEU A 50 5.56 -3.63 9.77
CA LEU A 50 7.02 -3.82 9.85
C LEU A 50 7.84 -2.55 10.13
N ASP A 51 7.33 -1.40 9.72
CA ASP A 51 7.90 -0.06 9.86
C ASP A 51 7.19 0.76 10.95
N CYS A 52 6.46 0.09 11.85
CA CYS A 52 5.85 0.65 13.06
C CYS A 52 6.63 0.17 14.30
N HIS A 53 6.92 1.07 15.24
CA HIS A 53 7.57 0.72 16.50
C HIS A 53 6.51 0.40 17.56
N ASN A 54 6.62 -0.76 18.23
CA ASN A 54 5.70 -1.20 19.29
C ASN A 54 4.20 -1.19 18.90
N GLY A 55 3.89 -1.39 17.63
CA GLY A 55 2.50 -1.35 17.13
C GLY A 55 1.94 0.07 16.95
N ASP A 56 2.72 1.11 17.23
CA ASP A 56 2.33 2.49 16.95
C ASP A 56 2.68 2.84 15.49
N LYS A 57 1.64 3.13 14.71
CA LYS A 57 1.73 3.51 13.30
C LYS A 57 2.59 4.75 13.06
N TRP A 58 2.56 5.69 13.99
CA TRP A 58 3.22 6.99 13.84
C TRP A 58 4.67 6.97 14.32
N MET A 59 5.03 6.01 15.17
CA MET A 59 6.43 5.76 15.52
C MET A 59 7.12 4.95 14.43
N LEU A 60 7.83 5.65 13.56
CA LEU A 60 8.56 5.04 12.45
C LEU A 60 9.73 4.17 12.93
N ARG A 61 9.86 2.99 12.33
CA ARG A 61 11.03 2.11 12.48
C ARG A 61 11.59 1.75 11.11
N GLU A 62 12.91 1.60 11.03
CA GLU A 62 13.52 0.93 9.89
C GLU A 62 13.26 -0.57 9.96
N TRP A 63 13.21 -1.23 8.81
CA TRP A 63 12.95 -2.64 8.67
C TRP A 63 13.91 -3.23 7.64
N GLU A 64 14.18 -4.52 7.77
CA GLU A 64 15.06 -5.23 6.85
C GLU A 64 14.28 -6.24 6.00
N LEU A 65 14.73 -6.45 4.76
CA LEU A 65 14.10 -7.41 3.84
C LEU A 65 13.90 -8.83 4.42
N PRO A 66 14.80 -9.39 5.27
CA PRO A 66 14.56 -10.67 5.92
C PRO A 66 13.30 -10.71 6.80
N GLU A 67 12.95 -9.60 7.46
CA GLU A 67 11.73 -9.52 8.30
C GLU A 67 10.48 -9.68 7.45
N LEU A 68 10.40 -8.91 6.34
CA LEU A 68 9.32 -9.01 5.37
C LEU A 68 9.22 -10.43 4.78
N LYS A 69 10.36 -11.02 4.39
CA LYS A 69 10.40 -12.39 3.86
C LYS A 69 9.90 -13.41 4.88
N CYS A 70 10.27 -13.26 6.15
CA CYS A 70 9.83 -14.14 7.23
C CYS A 70 8.30 -14.12 7.35
N ILE A 71 7.71 -12.92 7.47
CA ILE A 71 6.26 -12.74 7.59
C ILE A 71 5.55 -13.37 6.38
N ILE A 72 5.95 -13.00 5.16
CA ILE A 72 5.28 -13.49 3.96
C ILE A 72 5.42 -15.01 3.82
N THR A 73 6.59 -15.57 4.14
CA THR A 73 6.81 -17.02 4.09
C THR A 73 5.94 -17.75 5.11
N GLU A 74 5.83 -17.24 6.33
CA GLU A 74 4.98 -17.83 7.38
C GLU A 74 3.51 -17.85 6.96
N TRP A 75 3.00 -16.74 6.41
CA TRP A 75 1.63 -16.63 5.90
C TRP A 75 1.37 -17.58 4.73
N GLN A 76 2.25 -17.59 3.74
CA GLN A 76 2.13 -18.47 2.58
C GLN A 76 2.15 -19.94 2.99
N THR A 77 3.14 -20.35 3.78
CA THR A 77 3.33 -21.75 4.17
C THR A 77 2.27 -22.24 5.16
N THR A 78 1.84 -21.41 6.10
CA THR A 78 0.79 -21.79 7.06
C THR A 78 -0.55 -21.99 6.36
N LEU A 79 -0.96 -21.05 5.50
CA LEU A 79 -2.27 -21.17 4.84
C LEU A 79 -2.28 -22.28 3.79
N ILE A 80 -1.25 -22.41 2.95
CA ILE A 80 -1.21 -23.48 1.93
C ILE A 80 -1.25 -24.88 2.55
N ASN A 81 -0.52 -25.10 3.64
CA ASN A 81 -0.42 -26.42 4.28
C ASN A 81 -1.68 -26.80 5.05
N ASN A 82 -2.53 -25.83 5.41
CA ASN A 82 -3.74 -26.04 6.20
C ASN A 82 -5.02 -25.71 5.43
N GLY A 83 -4.96 -25.67 4.09
CA GLY A 83 -6.12 -25.48 3.23
C GLY A 83 -6.76 -24.09 3.28
N GLY A 84 -6.05 -23.09 3.80
CA GLY A 84 -6.44 -21.68 3.74
C GLY A 84 -6.14 -21.04 2.39
N TRP A 85 -6.61 -19.81 2.19
CA TRP A 85 -6.36 -19.02 0.99
C TRP A 85 -5.96 -17.59 1.35
N ASN A 86 -4.82 -17.15 0.83
CA ASN A 86 -4.27 -15.82 1.15
C ASN A 86 -4.98 -14.71 0.35
N THR A 87 -5.04 -13.53 0.96
CA THR A 87 -5.25 -12.28 0.23
C THR A 87 -3.89 -11.60 0.05
N VAL A 88 -3.50 -11.34 -1.19
CA VAL A 88 -2.19 -10.75 -1.51
C VAL A 88 -2.38 -9.32 -1.97
N TRP A 89 -1.81 -8.38 -1.23
CA TRP A 89 -1.96 -6.95 -1.46
C TRP A 89 -0.73 -6.20 -0.93
N MET A 90 -0.58 -4.94 -1.33
CA MET A 90 0.49 -4.06 -0.86
C MET A 90 0.00 -2.64 -0.60
N GLU A 91 -1.00 -2.21 -1.37
CA GLU A 91 -1.62 -0.89 -1.29
C GLU A 91 -3.10 -1.06 -0.99
N ASN A 92 -3.65 -0.12 -0.24
CA ASN A 92 -5.08 0.09 -0.11
C ASN A 92 -5.32 1.58 0.22
N HIS A 93 -6.55 1.94 0.53
CA HIS A 93 -6.95 3.31 0.88
C HIS A 93 -6.43 3.83 2.24
N ASP A 94 -5.75 2.97 3.01
CA ASP A 94 -5.27 3.22 4.37
C ASP A 94 -3.77 3.08 4.53
N GLN A 95 -3.12 2.41 3.59
CA GLN A 95 -1.68 2.20 3.55
C GLN A 95 -1.05 3.13 2.52
N PRO A 96 0.20 3.59 2.72
CA PRO A 96 0.92 4.40 1.75
C PRO A 96 1.25 3.61 0.47
N ARG A 97 1.71 4.32 -0.57
CA ARG A 97 2.06 3.70 -1.86
C ARG A 97 3.22 2.72 -1.72
N GLY A 98 3.09 1.53 -2.31
CA GLY A 98 4.01 0.41 -2.13
C GLY A 98 5.41 0.72 -2.63
N ILE A 99 5.55 1.46 -3.74
CA ILE A 99 6.86 1.89 -4.25
C ILE A 99 7.58 2.75 -3.20
N SER A 100 6.88 3.72 -2.64
CA SER A 100 7.48 4.66 -1.67
C SER A 100 7.85 4.00 -0.34
N ARG A 101 7.22 2.86 -0.04
CA ARG A 101 7.39 2.13 1.21
C ARG A 101 8.41 1.00 1.12
N PHE A 102 8.30 0.17 0.09
CA PHE A 102 9.06 -1.09 -0.03
C PHE A 102 10.29 -0.97 -0.93
N THR A 103 10.47 0.16 -1.61
CA THR A 103 11.54 0.35 -2.59
C THR A 103 12.18 1.73 -2.49
N THR A 104 13.02 2.09 -3.46
CA THR A 104 13.65 3.41 -3.50
C THR A 104 12.68 4.48 -4.01
N ASN A 105 12.72 5.65 -3.40
CA ASN A 105 12.01 6.85 -3.88
C ASN A 105 12.73 7.55 -5.05
N ASN A 106 13.85 7.00 -5.56
CA ASN A 106 14.55 7.60 -6.69
C ASN A 106 13.69 7.48 -7.98
N PRO A 107 13.29 8.60 -8.60
CA PRO A 107 12.42 8.60 -9.78
C PRO A 107 12.96 7.78 -10.96
N ARG A 108 14.29 7.65 -11.08
CA ARG A 108 14.94 6.86 -12.12
C ARG A 108 14.53 5.38 -12.10
N PHE A 109 14.25 4.83 -10.92
CA PHE A 109 13.96 3.41 -10.76
C PHE A 109 12.47 3.12 -10.61
N ARG A 110 11.59 4.13 -10.64
CA ARG A 110 10.15 3.99 -10.39
C ARG A 110 9.49 2.88 -11.21
N ALA A 111 9.75 2.84 -12.52
CA ALA A 111 9.18 1.79 -13.38
C ALA A 111 9.72 0.38 -13.05
N THR A 112 11.00 0.27 -12.67
CA THR A 112 11.61 -1.01 -12.26
C THR A 112 11.05 -1.46 -10.90
N CYS A 113 10.91 -0.54 -9.95
CA CYS A 113 10.31 -0.79 -8.64
C CYS A 113 8.86 -1.24 -8.76
N ALA A 114 8.05 -0.57 -9.58
CA ALA A 114 6.67 -0.95 -9.84
C ALA A 114 6.57 -2.40 -10.38
N LYS A 115 7.48 -2.77 -11.30
CA LYS A 115 7.52 -4.12 -11.88
C LYS A 115 8.01 -5.18 -10.89
N LEU A 116 8.99 -4.83 -10.05
CA LEU A 116 9.47 -5.70 -8.99
C LEU A 116 8.34 -6.02 -8.00
N LEU A 117 7.60 -5.00 -7.56
CA LEU A 117 6.45 -5.19 -6.68
C LEU A 117 5.35 -6.00 -7.35
N ALA A 118 5.02 -5.70 -8.61
CA ALA A 118 4.06 -6.51 -9.36
C ALA A 118 4.48 -7.99 -9.41
N LEU A 119 5.72 -8.27 -9.81
CA LEU A 119 6.25 -9.64 -9.85
C LEU A 119 6.14 -10.31 -8.48
N TRP A 120 6.52 -9.62 -7.41
CA TRP A 120 6.41 -10.15 -6.06
C TRP A 120 4.96 -10.49 -5.69
N GLN A 121 4.00 -9.58 -5.92
CA GLN A 121 2.59 -9.83 -5.60
C GLN A 121 1.98 -10.97 -6.43
N PHE A 122 2.12 -10.95 -7.76
CA PHE A 122 1.47 -11.91 -8.63
C PHE A 122 2.06 -13.33 -8.58
N THR A 123 3.25 -13.49 -7.99
CA THR A 123 3.89 -14.81 -7.84
C THR A 123 3.62 -15.48 -6.49
N LEU A 124 2.90 -14.80 -5.58
CA LEU A 124 2.44 -15.40 -4.33
C LEU A 124 1.13 -16.17 -4.55
N GLN A 125 0.92 -17.23 -3.76
CA GLN A 125 -0.36 -17.92 -3.73
C GLN A 125 -1.40 -17.01 -3.07
N GLY A 126 -2.53 -16.82 -3.73
CA GLY A 126 -3.70 -16.18 -3.14
C GLY A 126 -4.49 -15.35 -4.15
N THR A 127 -5.45 -14.59 -3.63
CA THR A 127 -6.22 -13.63 -4.42
C THR A 127 -5.52 -12.29 -4.39
N ASN A 128 -5.11 -11.79 -5.56
CA ASN A 128 -4.45 -10.49 -5.69
C ASN A 128 -5.45 -9.34 -5.62
N LEU A 129 -5.20 -8.37 -4.74
CA LEU A 129 -5.90 -7.09 -4.71
C LEU A 129 -4.97 -5.99 -5.20
N ILE A 130 -5.40 -5.31 -6.26
CA ILE A 130 -4.65 -4.20 -6.87
C ILE A 130 -5.38 -2.92 -6.50
N PHE A 131 -4.69 -1.99 -5.85
CA PHE A 131 -5.29 -0.71 -5.51
C PHE A 131 -5.15 0.29 -6.67
N GLN A 132 -6.09 1.21 -6.76
CA GLN A 132 -6.18 2.16 -7.85
C GLN A 132 -4.91 3.03 -7.95
N GLY A 133 -4.28 3.05 -9.13
CA GLY A 133 -3.02 3.75 -9.38
C GLY A 133 -1.75 2.95 -9.05
N GLN A 134 -1.87 1.78 -8.41
CA GLN A 134 -0.74 0.86 -8.19
C GLN A 134 -0.20 0.36 -9.54
N GLU A 135 -1.09 0.07 -10.49
CA GLU A 135 -0.78 -0.33 -11.86
C GLU A 135 -0.07 0.78 -12.65
N LEU A 136 -0.29 2.04 -12.28
CA LEU A 136 0.41 3.20 -12.83
C LEU A 136 1.75 3.46 -12.12
N GLY A 137 2.05 2.70 -11.06
CA GLY A 137 3.20 2.90 -10.19
C GLY A 137 3.16 4.26 -9.49
N MET A 138 2.02 4.66 -8.93
CA MET A 138 1.90 5.87 -8.10
C MET A 138 2.83 5.80 -6.87
N VAL A 139 3.24 6.97 -6.39
CA VAL A 139 4.17 7.15 -5.25
C VAL A 139 3.57 8.16 -4.28
N ASN A 140 4.00 8.17 -3.03
CA ASN A 140 3.61 9.22 -2.09
C ASN A 140 4.04 10.60 -2.64
N PRO A 141 3.32 11.68 -2.33
CA PRO A 141 3.75 13.04 -2.68
C PRO A 141 5.12 13.42 -2.12
N GLY A 142 5.47 12.87 -0.95
CA GLY A 142 6.75 13.13 -0.29
C GLY A 142 6.83 14.51 0.36
N LEU A 143 5.72 15.23 0.48
CA LEU A 143 5.66 16.58 1.04
C LEU A 143 4.56 16.65 2.10
N PHE A 144 4.87 17.35 3.20
CA PHE A 144 3.88 17.67 4.21
C PHE A 144 3.17 18.96 3.82
N SER A 145 1.84 18.93 3.87
CA SER A 145 0.98 20.11 3.80
C SER A 145 -0.30 19.80 4.57
N GLU A 146 -0.73 20.69 5.45
CA GLU A 146 -1.99 20.53 6.18
C GLU A 146 -3.16 20.40 5.20
N GLU A 147 -3.16 21.16 4.09
CA GLU A 147 -4.20 21.08 3.06
C GLU A 147 -4.27 19.73 2.35
N MET A 148 -3.13 19.04 2.23
CA MET A 148 -3.07 17.71 1.60
C MET A 148 -3.39 16.58 2.58
N ASN A 149 -3.34 16.84 3.88
CA ASN A 149 -3.50 15.85 4.94
C ASN A 149 -4.76 16.18 5.74
N GLN A 150 -5.91 15.76 5.21
CA GLN A 150 -7.24 16.06 5.72
C GLN A 150 -7.90 14.85 6.39
N ASP A 151 -7.27 13.68 6.33
CA ASP A 151 -7.72 12.50 7.05
C ASP A 151 -7.75 12.77 8.57
N ILE A 152 -8.86 12.39 9.19
CA ILE A 152 -9.12 12.71 10.61
C ILE A 152 -8.08 12.12 11.56
N GLU A 153 -7.53 10.94 11.25
CA GLU A 153 -6.48 10.30 12.04
C GLU A 153 -5.18 11.13 11.96
N THR A 154 -4.88 11.64 10.76
CA THR A 154 -3.71 12.46 10.49
C THR A 154 -3.82 13.83 11.15
N VAL A 155 -4.99 14.47 11.05
CA VAL A 155 -5.27 15.76 11.70
C VAL A 155 -5.19 15.64 13.22
N HIS A 156 -5.74 14.58 13.80
CA HIS A 156 -5.67 14.35 15.23
C HIS A 156 -4.22 14.19 15.71
N TYR A 157 -3.44 13.33 15.05
CA TYR A 157 -2.03 13.13 15.37
C TYR A 157 -1.18 14.41 15.19
N TRP A 158 -1.47 15.20 14.16
CA TRP A 158 -0.82 16.49 13.95
C TRP A 158 -1.11 17.47 15.09
N ASN A 159 -2.37 17.58 15.51
CA ASN A 159 -2.76 18.46 16.61
C ASN A 159 -2.12 18.03 17.93
N GLU A 160 -2.06 16.74 18.23
CA GLU A 160 -1.36 16.21 19.41
C GLU A 160 0.13 16.61 19.38
N ALA A 161 0.79 16.48 18.23
CA ALA A 161 2.17 16.91 18.07
C ALA A 161 2.37 18.42 18.24
N CYS A 162 1.40 19.24 17.82
CA CYS A 162 1.41 20.69 18.08
C CYS A 162 1.27 21.02 19.56
N GLU A 163 0.34 20.38 20.26
CA GLU A 163 0.14 20.57 21.71
C GLU A 163 1.39 20.17 22.50
N GLU A 164 2.01 19.04 22.17
CA GLU A 164 3.26 18.61 22.81
C GLU A 164 4.43 19.55 22.52
N ALA A 165 4.48 20.13 21.31
CA ALA A 165 5.49 21.11 20.96
C ALA A 165 5.33 22.42 21.73
N GLU A 166 4.09 22.87 21.94
CA GLU A 166 3.79 24.01 22.81
C GLU A 166 4.16 23.73 24.28
N ALA A 167 4.04 22.48 24.72
CA ALA A 167 4.48 22.02 26.04
C ALA A 167 6.02 21.92 26.19
N GLY A 168 6.78 22.14 25.11
CA GLY A 168 8.24 22.26 25.14
C GLY A 168 9.00 21.20 24.34
N ASP A 169 8.33 20.24 23.70
CA ASP A 169 8.98 19.24 22.84
C ASP A 169 8.89 19.60 21.35
N ALA A 170 9.65 20.61 20.94
CA ALA A 170 9.66 21.08 19.55
C ALA A 170 10.06 20.00 18.52
N HIS A 171 10.67 18.89 18.94
CA HIS A 171 11.05 17.79 18.05
C HIS A 171 9.83 16.99 17.56
N LYS A 172 8.70 17.05 18.27
CA LYS A 172 7.46 16.35 17.91
C LYS A 172 6.89 16.78 16.58
N ILE A 173 6.99 18.07 16.24
CA ILE A 173 6.55 18.60 14.94
C ILE A 173 7.26 17.91 13.78
N GLU A 174 8.58 17.82 13.82
CA GLU A 174 9.36 17.25 12.72
C GLU A 174 9.18 15.74 12.62
N LEU A 175 9.03 15.05 13.76
CA LEU A 175 8.64 13.63 13.77
C LEU A 175 7.26 13.43 13.16
N ALA A 176 6.28 14.25 13.53
CA ALA A 176 4.92 14.13 13.03
C ALA A 176 4.86 14.36 11.53
N LYS A 177 5.51 15.42 11.01
CA LYS A 177 5.62 15.65 9.56
C LYS A 177 6.22 14.45 8.84
N LYS A 178 7.32 13.89 9.36
CA LYS A 178 7.98 12.72 8.76
C LYS A 178 7.08 11.50 8.74
N ALA A 179 6.40 11.22 9.86
CA ALA A 179 5.46 10.12 9.98
C ALA A 179 4.27 10.27 9.03
N ILE A 180 3.67 11.46 8.95
CA ILE A 180 2.54 11.77 8.06
C ILE A 180 2.93 11.60 6.58
N VAL A 181 4.09 12.13 6.17
CA VAL A 181 4.57 11.98 4.79
C VAL A 181 4.81 10.51 4.42
N GLN A 182 5.24 9.69 5.37
CA GLN A 182 5.53 8.28 5.12
C GLN A 182 4.28 7.37 5.22
N LYS A 183 3.38 7.64 6.16
CA LYS A 183 2.32 6.72 6.61
C LYS A 183 0.90 7.25 6.48
N GLY A 184 0.72 8.55 6.24
CA GLY A 184 -0.60 9.18 6.14
C GLY A 184 -1.47 8.49 5.09
N ARG A 185 -2.76 8.31 5.40
CA ARG A 185 -3.73 7.64 4.51
C ARG A 185 -3.97 8.45 3.24
N ASP A 186 -3.83 9.77 3.32
CA ASP A 186 -4.02 10.66 2.17
C ASP A 186 -2.99 10.44 1.06
N ASN A 187 -1.85 9.80 1.34
CA ASN A 187 -0.88 9.43 0.32
C ASN A 187 -1.46 8.58 -0.82
N THR A 188 -2.50 7.77 -0.54
CA THR A 188 -3.16 6.92 -1.54
C THR A 188 -4.51 7.45 -2.01
N ARG A 189 -5.04 8.50 -1.39
CA ARG A 189 -6.35 9.09 -1.69
C ARG A 189 -6.31 10.24 -2.69
N ILE A 190 -5.12 10.56 -3.19
CA ILE A 190 -4.93 11.54 -4.24
C ILE A 190 -5.64 11.07 -5.52
N PRO A 191 -6.39 11.96 -6.21
CA PRO A 191 -7.07 11.60 -7.44
C PRO A 191 -6.16 10.93 -8.46
N ILE A 192 -6.64 9.85 -9.05
CA ILE A 192 -5.94 9.19 -10.15
C ILE A 192 -5.91 10.13 -11.35
N PRO A 193 -4.76 10.32 -12.00
CA PRO A 193 -4.70 11.13 -13.21
C PRO A 193 -5.38 10.37 -14.37
N CYS A 194 -6.63 10.69 -14.68
CA CYS A 194 -7.40 10.03 -15.75
C CYS A 194 -7.10 10.56 -17.17
N SER A 195 -6.42 11.70 -17.32
CA SER A 195 -6.09 12.30 -18.62
C SER A 195 -4.71 12.94 -18.63
N SER A 196 -4.12 13.08 -19.81
CA SER A 196 -2.77 13.64 -20.04
C SER A 196 -2.60 15.11 -19.63
N GLY A 197 -3.65 15.76 -19.13
CA GLY A 197 -3.66 17.17 -18.74
C GLY A 197 -3.87 17.45 -17.26
N LEU A 198 -4.16 16.44 -16.42
CA LEU A 198 -4.38 16.68 -14.99
C LEU A 198 -3.02 16.90 -14.29
N LYS A 199 -2.68 18.16 -14.08
CA LYS A 199 -1.64 18.53 -13.13
C LYS A 199 -2.19 18.24 -11.73
N ILE A 200 -1.81 17.10 -11.17
CA ILE A 200 -1.87 16.95 -9.71
C ILE A 200 -0.92 18.05 -9.16
N PRO A 201 -1.35 18.89 -8.22
CA PRO A 201 -0.47 19.88 -7.61
C PRO A 201 0.58 19.14 -6.79
N MET A 202 1.64 18.68 -7.44
CA MET A 202 2.93 18.53 -6.81
C MET A 202 3.35 19.97 -6.55
N ALA A 203 3.35 20.40 -5.28
CA ALA A 203 3.88 21.70 -4.91
C ALA A 203 5.24 21.87 -5.60
N ASP A 204 5.42 23.01 -6.28
CA ASP A 204 6.46 23.29 -7.27
C ASP A 204 7.84 22.75 -6.89
N LEU A 205 8.13 21.51 -7.31
CA LEU A 205 9.48 20.97 -7.31
C LEU A 205 10.23 21.60 -8.48
N GLN A 206 10.70 22.84 -8.30
CA GLN A 206 11.72 23.43 -9.16
C GLN A 206 13.01 22.60 -8.99
N LEU A 207 13.14 21.56 -9.80
CA LEU A 207 14.43 20.92 -10.02
C LEU A 207 15.36 21.94 -10.68
N PRO A 208 16.61 22.11 -10.22
CA PRO A 208 17.57 22.95 -10.93
C PRO A 208 17.81 22.34 -12.32
N VAL A 209 17.28 22.99 -13.35
CA VAL A 209 17.50 22.63 -14.75
C VAL A 209 18.96 22.94 -15.06
N SER A 210 19.83 21.92 -15.00
CA SER A 210 21.11 22.04 -15.67
C SER A 210 20.85 22.02 -17.18
N ASN A 211 21.26 23.09 -17.86
CA ASN A 211 21.07 23.33 -19.29
C ASN A 211 21.70 22.22 -20.16
N ARG A 212 21.03 21.09 -20.38
CA ARG A 212 21.18 20.22 -21.55
C ARG A 212 19.91 19.43 -21.80
N GLY A 213 19.14 19.84 -22.81
CA GLY A 213 18.12 19.03 -23.47
C GLY A 213 16.79 18.92 -22.72
N SER A 214 15.75 19.53 -23.28
CA SER A 214 14.36 19.41 -22.83
C SER A 214 13.92 17.94 -22.75
N LEU A 215 13.73 17.42 -21.54
CA LEU A 215 12.96 16.20 -21.28
C LEU A 215 11.65 16.59 -20.60
N ARG A 216 10.58 16.65 -21.39
CA ARG A 216 9.19 16.73 -20.89
C ARG A 216 8.79 15.35 -20.36
N LEU A 217 8.66 15.21 -19.05
CA LEU A 217 8.03 14.04 -18.44
C LEU A 217 6.52 14.16 -18.63
N THR A 218 5.97 13.39 -19.57
CA THR A 218 4.51 13.31 -19.80
C THR A 218 4.06 11.97 -19.24
N VAL A 219 3.26 11.96 -18.16
CA VAL A 219 2.52 10.76 -17.75
C VAL A 219 1.21 10.77 -18.52
N VAL A 220 1.11 9.86 -19.48
CA VAL A 220 0.00 9.78 -20.44
C VAL A 220 -0.88 8.60 -20.07
N VAL A 221 -2.17 8.85 -19.83
CA VAL A 221 -3.20 7.79 -19.68
C VAL A 221 -4.02 7.59 -20.96
N SER A 222 -3.88 8.44 -22.00
CA SER A 222 -4.55 8.26 -23.31
C SER A 222 -3.67 7.69 -24.44
N GLY A 223 -2.48 7.18 -24.10
CA GLY A 223 -1.48 6.62 -25.03
C GLY A 223 -1.29 5.12 -24.83
N VAL A 224 -2.37 4.44 -24.45
CA VAL A 224 -2.44 3.07 -23.90
C VAL A 224 -1.95 1.98 -24.88
N MET A 225 -1.64 2.33 -26.13
CA MET A 225 -1.19 1.35 -27.14
C MET A 225 0.30 1.42 -27.52
N LEU A 226 1.09 2.39 -27.04
CA LEU A 226 2.45 2.62 -27.56
C LEU A 226 3.59 2.62 -26.53
N ILE A 227 3.36 2.22 -25.28
CA ILE A 227 4.45 2.01 -24.32
C ILE A 227 4.43 0.54 -23.86
N SER A 228 5.07 -0.32 -24.65
CA SER A 228 5.37 -1.73 -24.33
C SER A 228 6.25 -1.94 -23.08
N LYS A 229 6.44 -0.90 -22.25
CA LYS A 229 7.35 -0.87 -21.10
C LYS A 229 6.75 -0.27 -19.83
N SER A 230 5.47 0.08 -19.80
CA SER A 230 4.82 0.65 -18.62
C SER A 230 4.58 -0.41 -17.52
N ALA A 231 4.39 0.01 -16.27
CA ALA A 231 3.94 -0.90 -15.21
C ALA A 231 2.57 -1.50 -15.54
N GLN A 232 1.65 -0.69 -16.06
CA GLN A 232 0.31 -1.10 -16.46
C GLN A 232 0.32 -2.26 -17.48
N THR A 233 1.24 -2.24 -18.44
CA THR A 233 1.43 -3.35 -19.40
C THR A 233 1.80 -4.65 -18.69
N LEU A 234 2.65 -4.58 -17.65
CA LEU A 234 3.04 -5.77 -16.89
C LEU A 234 1.87 -6.31 -16.04
N TYR A 235 1.10 -5.43 -15.39
CA TYR A 235 -0.11 -5.84 -14.68
C TYR A 235 -1.09 -6.53 -15.66
N GLY A 236 -1.25 -6.00 -16.87
CA GLY A 236 -2.02 -6.64 -17.94
C GLY A 236 -1.54 -8.07 -18.26
N HIS A 237 -0.23 -8.25 -18.45
CA HIS A 237 0.35 -9.58 -18.72
C HIS A 237 0.16 -10.60 -17.59
N PHE A 238 0.03 -10.18 -16.33
CA PHE A 238 -0.24 -11.10 -15.22
C PHE A 238 -1.73 -11.44 -15.05
N ILE A 239 -2.62 -10.61 -15.59
CA ILE A 239 -4.08 -10.77 -15.46
C ILE A 239 -4.64 -11.57 -16.64
N GLU A 240 -3.99 -11.49 -17.81
CA GLU A 240 -4.40 -12.26 -19.00
C GLU A 240 -4.16 -13.78 -18.79
N PRO A 241 -5.16 -14.63 -19.13
CA PRO A 241 -5.10 -16.08 -18.94
C PRO A 241 -4.18 -16.82 -19.91
#